data_AF-A0A7S2Q788-F1
#
_entry.id   AF-A0A7S2Q788-F1
#
_cell.length_a   1.000
_cell.length_b   1.000
_cell.length_c   1.000
_cell.angle_alpha   90.00
_cell.angle_beta   90.00
_cell.angle_gamma   90.00
#
_symmetry.space_group_name_H-M   'P 1'
#
loop_
_entity.id
_entity.type
_entity.pdbx_description
1 polymer ?
#
loop_
_entity_poly.entity_id
_entity_poly.type
_entity_poly.pdbx_seq_one_letter_code
_entity_poly.pdbx_strand_id
1 'polypeptide(L)'
;MKTWSRERLVERFGDTMFTCGPCDLRLREWYAYAERNMDDSPLFVFDRLFHERAPALLEDYEVPAVFRGRDLFDLLGADRPAFRWLLAAGRRSGSKWHVDPNKTCAWNAVVRGRKRWL
;
A
#
# COMPACT_ATOMS: atom_id res chain seq x y z
N MET A 1 6.25 -15.66 3.72
CA MET A 1 5.37 -14.76 2.93
C MET A 1 4.68 -15.49 1.77
N LYS A 2 3.85 -16.51 2.05
CA LYS A 2 2.98 -17.16 1.03
C LYS A 2 1.54 -16.63 1.05
N THR A 3 1.26 -15.63 1.88
CA THR A 3 -0.10 -15.17 2.21
C THR A 3 -0.63 -14.09 1.26
N TRP A 4 0.23 -13.31 0.61
CA TRP A 4 -0.18 -12.16 -0.22
C TRP A 4 -0.25 -12.54 -1.71
N SER A 5 -1.15 -13.46 -2.04
CA SER A 5 -1.60 -13.68 -3.42
C SER A 5 -2.91 -12.94 -3.66
N ARG A 6 -3.27 -12.70 -4.94
CA ARG A 6 -4.56 -12.07 -5.27
C ARG A 6 -5.72 -12.85 -4.66
N GLU A 7 -5.69 -14.16 -4.84
CA GLU A 7 -6.74 -15.09 -4.44
C GLU A 7 -6.97 -15.02 -2.93
N ARG A 8 -5.89 -15.12 -2.15
CA ARG A 8 -5.94 -15.04 -0.68
C ARG A 8 -6.34 -13.66 -0.17
N LEU A 9 -5.88 -12.59 -0.83
CA LEU A 9 -6.24 -11.23 -0.44
C LEU A 9 -7.71 -10.93 -0.73
N VAL A 10 -8.26 -11.38 -1.86
CA VAL A 10 -9.68 -11.25 -2.19
C VAL A 10 -10.55 -12.13 -1.29
N GLU A 11 -10.08 -13.32 -0.91
CA GLU A 11 -10.75 -14.18 0.08
C GLU A 11 -10.86 -13.48 1.44
N ARG A 12 -9.76 -12.90 1.94
CA ARG A 12 -9.71 -12.27 3.27
C ARG A 12 -10.35 -10.88 3.32
N PHE A 13 -10.17 -10.07 2.28
CA PHE A 13 -10.45 -8.62 2.30
C PHE A 13 -11.21 -8.14 1.06
N GLY A 14 -11.86 -9.04 0.33
CA GLY A 14 -12.49 -8.73 -0.94
C GLY A 14 -13.54 -7.61 -0.86
N ASP A 15 -14.29 -7.52 0.24
CA ASP A 15 -15.30 -6.48 0.49
C ASP A 15 -14.78 -5.27 1.27
N THR A 16 -13.52 -5.31 1.70
CA THR A 16 -12.88 -4.18 2.36
C THR A 16 -12.60 -3.09 1.33
N MET A 17 -12.97 -1.85 1.66
CA MET A 17 -12.69 -0.68 0.84
C MET A 17 -11.22 -0.30 0.97
N PHE A 18 -10.57 0.01 -0.14
CA PHE A 18 -9.22 0.56 -0.16
C PHE A 18 -9.14 1.82 -1.00
N THR A 19 -8.33 2.79 -0.56
CA THR A 19 -8.12 4.04 -1.28
C THR A 19 -7.29 3.81 -2.54
N CYS A 20 -7.86 4.18 -3.69
CA CYS A 20 -7.33 3.94 -5.03
C CYS A 20 -7.08 5.24 -5.81
N GLY A 21 -6.65 6.31 -5.11
CA GLY A 21 -6.50 7.65 -5.67
C GLY A 21 -7.71 8.53 -5.33
N PRO A 22 -8.55 8.94 -6.29
CA PRO A 22 -9.68 9.85 -6.03
C PRO A 22 -10.91 9.17 -5.42
N CYS A 23 -10.90 7.84 -5.32
CA CYS A 23 -12.02 7.06 -4.81
C CYS A 23 -11.54 5.88 -3.96
N ASP A 24 -12.46 5.36 -3.15
CA ASP A 24 -12.30 4.08 -2.48
C ASP A 24 -13.05 3.00 -3.28
N LEU A 25 -12.45 1.82 -3.42
CA LEU A 25 -13.05 0.65 -4.10
C LEU A 25 -12.93 -0.58 -3.21
N ARG A 26 -13.89 -1.51 -3.30
CA ARG A 26 -13.69 -2.83 -2.67
C ARG A 26 -12.49 -3.50 -3.32
N LEU A 27 -11.70 -4.25 -2.55
CA LEU A 27 -10.50 -4.90 -3.10
C LEU A 27 -10.81 -5.79 -4.30
N ARG A 28 -11.96 -6.49 -4.29
CA ARG A 28 -12.41 -7.33 -5.40
C ARG A 28 -12.71 -6.53 -6.67
N GLU A 29 -13.27 -5.33 -6.52
CA GLU A 29 -13.60 -4.44 -7.63
C GLU A 29 -12.33 -3.84 -8.22
N TRP A 30 -11.39 -3.43 -7.36
CA TRP A 30 -10.08 -2.95 -7.81
C TRP A 30 -9.32 -4.02 -8.61
N TYR A 31 -9.29 -5.28 -8.16
CA TYR A 31 -8.67 -6.36 -8.95
C TYR A 31 -9.36 -6.57 -10.29
N ALA A 32 -10.69 -6.55 -10.32
CA ALA A 32 -11.46 -6.68 -11.56
C ALA A 32 -11.17 -5.53 -12.55
N TYR A 33 -11.01 -4.30 -12.05
CA TYR A 33 -10.53 -3.16 -12.84
C TYR A 33 -9.11 -3.38 -13.34
N ALA A 34 -8.16 -3.71 -12.45
CA ALA A 34 -6.74 -3.81 -12.76
C ALA A 34 -6.42 -4.85 -13.84
N GLU A 35 -7.23 -5.91 -13.96
CA GLU A 35 -7.10 -6.94 -15.00
C GLU A 35 -7.52 -6.50 -16.40
N ARG A 36 -8.55 -5.66 -16.49
CA ARG A 36 -9.17 -5.27 -17.76
C ARG A 36 -8.71 -3.90 -18.24
N ASN A 37 -8.06 -3.15 -17.35
CA ASN A 37 -7.70 -1.77 -17.58
C ASN A 37 -6.60 -1.59 -18.66
N MET A 38 -6.81 -0.58 -19.51
CA MET A 38 -5.84 -0.09 -20.50
C MET A 38 -5.46 1.39 -20.34
N ASP A 39 -5.86 2.04 -19.24
CA ASP A 39 -5.53 3.44 -18.97
C ASP A 39 -4.01 3.70 -19.01
N ASP A 40 -3.66 4.90 -19.45
CA ASP A 40 -2.29 5.42 -19.46
C ASP A 40 -1.76 5.62 -18.04
N SER A 41 -2.63 6.07 -17.13
CA SER A 41 -2.35 6.25 -15.70
C SER A 41 -3.39 5.49 -14.86
N PRO A 42 -3.24 4.16 -14.71
CA PRO A 42 -4.20 3.31 -13.98
C PRO A 42 -4.41 3.72 -12.52
N LEU A 43 -5.61 3.50 -12.01
CA LEU A 43 -5.87 3.51 -10.57
C LEU A 43 -5.09 2.38 -9.90
N PHE A 44 -4.54 2.66 -8.73
CA PHE A 44 -3.87 1.66 -7.91
C PHE A 44 -4.15 1.92 -6.43
N VAL A 45 -4.19 0.85 -5.64
CA VAL A 45 -4.34 0.95 -4.19
C VAL A 45 -3.11 1.66 -3.63
N PHE A 46 -3.35 2.77 -2.94
CA PHE A 46 -2.37 3.53 -2.18
C PHE A 46 -3.04 3.96 -0.87
N ASP A 47 -3.22 3.00 0.03
CA ASP A 47 -4.09 3.17 1.19
C ASP A 47 -3.28 3.32 2.48
N ARG A 48 -3.43 4.48 3.15
CA ARG A 48 -2.84 4.77 4.46
C ARG A 48 -3.62 4.19 5.65
N LEU A 49 -4.93 3.97 5.46
CA LEU A 49 -5.89 3.47 6.44
C LEU A 49 -6.01 1.94 6.41
N PHE A 50 -5.21 1.23 5.60
CA PHE A 50 -5.26 -0.23 5.51
C PHE A 50 -5.09 -0.91 6.88
N HIS A 51 -4.34 -0.28 7.79
CA HIS A 51 -4.08 -0.79 9.12
C HIS A 51 -5.33 -0.76 10.02
N GLU A 52 -6.27 0.15 9.76
CA GLU A 52 -7.57 0.22 10.44
C GLU A 52 -8.60 -0.66 9.72
N ARG A 53 -8.59 -0.67 8.39
CA ARG A 53 -9.57 -1.37 7.55
C ARG A 53 -9.31 -2.88 7.42
N ALA A 54 -8.05 -3.29 7.52
CA ALA A 54 -7.57 -4.67 7.38
C ALA A 54 -6.41 -4.93 8.38
N PRO A 55 -6.65 -4.83 9.70
CA PRO A 55 -5.60 -4.89 10.73
C PRO A 55 -4.81 -6.21 10.70
N ALA A 56 -5.42 -7.32 10.28
CA ALA A 56 -4.76 -8.61 10.15
C ALA A 56 -3.59 -8.62 9.11
N LEU A 57 -3.45 -7.60 8.26
CA LEU A 57 -2.28 -7.44 7.41
C LEU A 57 -1.04 -6.96 8.18
N LEU A 58 -1.20 -6.36 9.36
CA LEU A 58 -0.09 -5.93 10.21
C LEU A 58 0.68 -7.11 10.80
N GLU A 59 0.03 -8.27 10.93
CA GLU A 59 0.64 -9.51 11.42
C GLU A 59 1.48 -10.21 10.33
N ASP A 60 1.33 -9.81 9.06
CA ASP A 60 2.02 -10.45 7.93
C ASP A 60 3.43 -9.89 7.67
N TYR A 61 3.85 -8.83 8.38
CA TYR A 61 5.17 -8.21 8.21
C TYR A 61 5.72 -7.57 9.48
N GLU A 62 7.03 -7.35 9.50
CA GLU A 62 7.72 -6.57 10.53
C GLU A 62 8.50 -5.42 9.89
N VAL A 63 8.70 -4.35 10.64
CA VAL A 63 9.59 -3.26 10.23
C VAL A 63 11.04 -3.81 10.15
N PRO A 64 11.78 -3.57 9.06
CA PRO A 64 13.17 -4.02 8.96
C PRO A 64 14.04 -3.45 10.08
N ALA A 65 15.01 -4.25 10.57
CA ALA A 65 15.83 -3.91 11.73
C ALA A 65 16.50 -2.52 11.64
N VAL A 66 16.94 -2.11 10.45
CA VAL A 66 17.60 -0.82 10.22
C VAL A 66 16.69 0.40 10.50
N PHE A 67 15.36 0.22 10.43
CA PHE A 67 14.36 1.28 10.71
C PHE A 67 13.75 1.17 12.12
N ARG A 68 13.90 0.04 12.82
CA ARG A 68 13.31 -0.15 14.15
C ARG A 68 13.91 0.82 15.17
N GLY A 69 13.06 1.43 15.99
CA GLY A 69 13.48 2.40 17.01
C GLY A 69 13.99 3.74 16.46
N ARG A 70 13.85 3.97 15.15
CA ARG A 70 14.25 5.24 14.49
C ARG A 70 13.06 6.08 14.02
N ASP A 71 11.84 5.65 14.33
CA ASP A 71 10.62 6.41 14.03
C ASP A 71 10.43 7.51 15.08
N LEU A 72 11.04 8.68 14.85
CA LEU A 72 10.90 9.83 15.75
C LEU A 72 9.50 10.46 15.71
N PHE A 73 8.73 10.24 14.64
CA PHE A 73 7.36 10.74 14.54
C PHE A 73 6.40 10.01 15.49
N ASP A 74 6.80 8.86 16.03
CA ASP A 74 6.01 8.16 17.05
C ASP A 74 5.81 9.01 18.32
N LEU A 75 6.73 9.94 18.61
CA LEU A 75 6.64 10.88 19.73
C LEU A 75 5.47 11.88 19.60
N LEU A 76 4.91 12.06 18.39
CA LEU A 76 3.78 12.96 18.16
C LEU A 76 2.42 12.33 18.51
N GLY A 77 2.37 11.04 18.82
CA GLY A 77 1.13 10.37 19.19
C GLY A 77 0.04 10.51 18.11
N ALA A 78 -1.09 11.12 18.46
CA ALA A 78 -2.22 11.31 17.55
C ALA A 78 -1.95 12.33 16.42
N ASP A 79 -1.04 13.27 16.64
CA ASP A 79 -0.69 14.31 15.66
C ASP A 79 0.32 13.80 14.60
N ARG A 80 0.71 12.52 14.69
CA ARG A 80 1.63 11.91 13.73
C ARG A 80 1.08 11.99 12.30
N PRO A 81 1.90 12.38 11.31
CA PRO A 81 1.54 12.20 9.91
C PRO A 81 1.35 10.72 9.55
N ALA A 82 0.59 10.45 8.50
CA ALA A 82 0.52 9.11 7.92
C ALA A 82 1.92 8.64 7.49
N PHE A 83 2.24 7.38 7.74
CA PHE A 83 3.62 6.86 7.66
C PHE A 83 3.73 5.43 7.13
N ARG A 84 2.60 4.76 6.86
CA ARG A 84 2.56 3.42 6.29
C ARG A 84 1.44 3.34 5.26
N TRP A 85 1.69 2.64 4.17
CA TRP A 85 0.74 2.48 3.08
C TRP A 85 0.75 1.04 2.57
N LEU A 86 -0.44 0.51 2.27
CA LEU A 86 -0.57 -0.69 1.45
C LEU A 86 -0.61 -0.26 -0.02
N LEU A 87 0.26 -0.86 -0.82
CA LEU A 87 0.31 -0.63 -2.27
C LEU A 87 -0.07 -1.90 -3.02
N ALA A 88 -1.10 -1.82 -3.86
CA ALA A 88 -1.43 -2.84 -4.85
C ALA A 88 -1.63 -2.17 -6.20
N ALA A 89 -0.90 -2.61 -7.23
CA ALA A 89 -0.82 -1.92 -8.51
C ALA A 89 -0.84 -2.90 -9.69
N GLY A 90 -1.53 -2.50 -10.76
CA GLY A 90 -1.47 -3.17 -12.07
C GLY A 90 -0.30 -2.66 -12.92
N ARG A 91 -0.13 -3.23 -14.13
CA ARG A 91 0.87 -2.73 -15.10
C ARG A 91 0.61 -1.25 -15.43
N ARG A 92 1.70 -0.50 -15.71
CA ARG A 92 1.71 0.95 -16.04
C ARG A 92 1.34 1.90 -14.89
N SER A 93 0.83 1.40 -13.77
CA SER A 93 0.63 2.22 -12.57
C SER A 93 1.97 2.62 -11.92
N GLY A 94 2.00 3.77 -11.28
CA GLY A 94 3.17 4.25 -10.55
C GLY A 94 2.94 5.61 -9.90
N SER A 95 3.94 6.07 -9.17
CA SER A 95 3.97 7.42 -8.61
C SER A 95 4.83 8.33 -9.49
N LYS A 96 4.45 9.61 -9.58
CA LYS A 96 5.27 10.65 -10.24
C LYS A 96 6.55 10.88 -9.42
N TRP A 97 7.53 11.53 -10.04
CA TRP A 97 8.73 12.02 -9.36
C TRP A 97 8.37 12.88 -8.15
N HIS A 98 8.98 12.63 -7.00
CA HIS A 98 8.77 13.39 -5.78
C HIS A 98 9.93 13.22 -4.81
N VAL A 99 9.96 14.11 -3.81
CA VAL A 99 10.69 13.91 -2.54
C VAL A 99 9.63 13.60 -1.49
N ASP A 100 9.90 12.64 -0.61
CA ASP A 100 8.97 12.29 0.46
C ASP A 100 8.68 13.51 1.35
N PRO A 101 7.41 13.72 1.77
CA PRO A 101 7.04 14.80 2.66
C PRO A 101 7.88 14.82 3.94
N ASN A 102 8.08 16.00 4.52
CA ASN A 102 8.92 16.20 5.71
C ASN A 102 10.38 15.68 5.56
N LYS A 103 10.83 15.41 4.32
CA LYS A 103 12.17 14.89 4.01
C LYS A 103 12.51 13.60 4.74
N THR A 104 11.52 12.75 4.97
CA THR A 104 11.72 11.45 5.62
C THR A 104 12.50 10.50 4.74
N CYS A 105 13.17 9.53 5.35
CA CYS A 105 13.60 8.32 4.67
C CYS A 105 12.44 7.32 4.60
N ALA A 106 12.39 6.52 3.53
CA ALA A 106 11.39 5.47 3.36
C ALA A 106 12.03 4.11 3.08
N TRP A 107 11.25 3.04 3.32
CA TRP A 107 11.55 1.70 2.83
C TRP A 107 10.35 1.15 2.06
N ASN A 108 10.62 0.44 0.96
CA ASN A 108 9.59 -0.14 0.11
C ASN A 108 9.82 -1.66 -0.02
N ALA A 109 8.95 -2.46 0.58
CA ALA A 109 9.02 -3.92 0.51
C ALA A 109 8.11 -4.46 -0.60
N VAL A 110 8.70 -4.84 -1.74
CA VAL A 110 7.97 -5.50 -2.83
C VAL A 110 7.77 -6.98 -2.49
N VAL A 111 6.55 -7.34 -2.06
CA VAL A 111 6.19 -8.72 -1.73
C VAL A 111 5.93 -9.56 -2.98
N ARG A 112 5.32 -8.97 -4.02
CA ARG A 112 5.03 -9.64 -5.29
C ARG A 112 5.15 -8.67 -6.47
N GLY A 113 5.62 -9.19 -7.60
CA GLY A 113 5.81 -8.40 -8.83
C GLY A 113 7.17 -7.71 -8.85
N ARG A 114 7.26 -6.61 -9.62
CA ARG A 114 8.49 -5.85 -9.81
C ARG A 114 8.15 -4.36 -9.93
N LYS A 115 9.00 -3.50 -9.37
CA LYS A 115 8.95 -2.04 -9.54
C LYS A 115 10.23 -1.58 -10.20
N ARG A 116 10.13 -0.57 -11.07
CA ARG A 116 11.28 0.11 -11.65
C ARG A 116 11.46 1.45 -10.94
N TRP A 117 12.70 1.76 -10.59
CA TRP A 117 13.11 3.01 -9.97
C TRP A 117 14.16 3.69 -10.86
N LEU A 118 14.23 5.01 -10.79
CA LEU A 118 15.20 5.85 -11.49
C LEU A 118 15.82 6.83 -10.48
#